data_AF-A0A2P1PPQ3-F1
#
_entry.id   AF-A0A2P1PPQ3-F1
#
_cell.length_a   1.000
_cell.length_b   1.000
_cell.length_c   1.000
_cell.angle_alpha   90.00
_cell.angle_beta   90.00
_cell.angle_gamma   90.00
#
_symmetry.space_group_name_H-M   'P 1'
#
loop_
_entity.id
_entity.type
_entity.pdbx_description
1 polymer ?
#
loop_
_entity_poly.entity_id
_entity_poly.type
_entity_poly.pdbx_seq_one_letter_code
_entity_poly.pdbx_strand_id
1 'polypeptide(L)' 'MVPLDTPTRRVEFTVEVQIEGLGHLLCYASSDGSLYSDTWDEFQADAQCVVHEEFGVRAHEWQRA' A
#
# COMPACT_ATOMS: atom_id res chain seq x y z
N MET A 1 -2.58 -36.50 -8.40
CA MET A 1 -2.87 -35.11 -8.80
C MET A 1 -1.84 -34.25 -8.11
N VAL A 2 -0.90 -33.67 -8.86
CA VAL A 2 0.03 -32.67 -8.32
C VAL A 2 -0.69 -31.33 -8.43
N PRO A 3 -0.83 -30.53 -7.36
CA PRO A 3 -1.35 -29.18 -7.48
C PRO A 3 -0.47 -28.42 -8.47
N LEU A 4 -1.08 -27.79 -9.48
CA LEU A 4 -0.36 -26.84 -10.31
C LEU A 4 0.05 -25.67 -9.41
N ASP A 5 1.33 -25.32 -9.46
CA ASP A 5 1.81 -24.12 -8.77
C ASP A 5 1.03 -22.90 -9.29
N THR A 6 0.43 -22.15 -8.37
CA THR A 6 -0.22 -20.90 -8.72
C THR A 6 0.85 -19.95 -9.28
N PRO A 7 0.70 -19.47 -10.53
CA PRO A 7 1.68 -18.57 -11.12
C PRO A 7 1.80 -17.32 -10.26
N THR A 8 2.99 -17.09 -9.73
CA THR A 8 3.29 -15.93 -8.88
C THR A 8 3.91 -14.84 -9.76
N ARG A 9 3.42 -13.61 -9.63
CA ARG A 9 3.97 -12.42 -10.29
C ARG A 9 4.51 -11.46 -9.25
N ARG A 10 5.69 -10.90 -9.49
CA ARG A 10 6.20 -9.74 -8.74
C ARG A 10 5.71 -8.46 -9.39
N VAL A 11 5.18 -7.55 -8.59
CA VAL A 11 4.67 -6.26 -9.03
C VAL A 11 5.28 -5.19 -8.14
N GLU A 12 5.85 -4.16 -8.76
CA GLU A 12 6.30 -2.96 -8.06
C GLU A 12 5.14 -1.97 -7.97
N PHE A 13 4.95 -1.40 -6.80
CA PHE A 13 3.90 -0.42 -6.53
C PHE A 13 4.43 0.70 -5.65
N THR A 14 3.74 1.83 -5.73
CA THR A 14 4.02 3.01 -4.92
C THR A 14 2.95 3.13 -3.84
N VAL A 15 3.35 3.56 -2.65
CA VAL A 15 2.44 3.90 -1.55
C VAL A 15 2.58 5.40 -1.31
N GLU A 16 1.46 6.08 -1.09
CA GLU A 16 1.38 7.52 -0.82
C GLU A 16 0.36 7.77 0.29
N VAL A 17 0.67 8.66 1.24
CA VAL A 17 -0.35 9.24 2.14
C VAL A 17 -0.53 10.70 1.74
N GLN A 18 -1.72 11.03 1.25
CA GLN A 18 -2.12 12.39 0.91
C GLN A 18 -2.90 13.00 2.07
N ILE A 19 -2.73 14.30 2.31
CA ILE A 19 -3.52 15.03 3.30
C ILE A 19 -4.66 15.70 2.56
N GLU A 20 -5.89 15.30 2.87
CA GLU A 20 -7.09 15.85 2.26
C GLU A 20 -8.04 16.38 3.36
N GLY A 21 -8.18 17.71 3.42
CA GLY A 21 -9.03 18.37 4.41
C GLY A 21 -8.58 18.09 5.86
N LEU A 22 -9.40 17.34 6.60
CA LEU A 22 -9.16 16.97 8.01
C LEU A 22 -8.61 15.54 8.17
N GLY A 23 -8.41 14.80 7.07
CA GLY A 23 -7.99 13.41 7.10
C GLY A 23 -6.80 13.12 6.19
N HIS A 24 -6.53 11.83 6.08
CA HIS A 24 -5.39 11.27 5.38
C HIS A 24 -5.90 10.19 4.44
N LEU A 25 -5.60 10.34 3.15
CA LEU A 25 -5.91 9.33 2.14
C LEU A 25 -4.66 8.50 1.88
N LEU A 26 -4.71 7.23 2.27
CA LEU A 26 -3.73 6.24 1.90
C LEU A 26 -4.04 5.72 0.50
N CYS A 27 -3.11 5.85 -0.43
CA CYS A 27 -3.21 5.29 -1.77
C CYS A 27 -2.04 4.34 -2.02
N TYR A 28 -2.29 3.22 -2.70
CA TYR A 28 -1.22 2.43 -3.29
C TYR A 28 -1.61 1.89 -4.65
N ALA A 29 -0.70 2.01 -5.61
CA ALA A 29 -0.93 1.64 -6.99
C ALA A 29 0.33 1.10 -7.67
N SER A 30 0.17 0.08 -8.50
CA SER A 30 1.23 -0.42 -9.38
C SER A 30 1.26 0.33 -10.71
N SER A 31 2.44 0.43 -11.30
CA SER A 31 2.62 1.11 -12.60
C SER A 31 1.88 0.42 -13.75
N ASP A 32 1.56 -0.87 -13.59
CA ASP A 32 0.84 -1.68 -14.57
C ASP A 32 -0.68 -1.76 -14.31
N GLY A 33 -1.18 -1.08 -13.27
CA GLY A 33 -2.59 -1.07 -12.89
C GLY A 33 -3.14 -2.39 -12.35
N SER A 34 -2.29 -3.39 -12.09
CA SER A 34 -2.71 -4.68 -11.52
C SER A 34 -3.00 -4.62 -10.02
N LEU A 35 -2.50 -3.61 -9.33
CA LEU A 35 -2.79 -3.29 -7.94
C LEU A 35 -3.21 -1.83 -7.85
N TYR A 36 -4.37 -1.57 -7.24
CA TYR A 36 -4.84 -0.24 -6.90
C TYR A 36 -5.75 -0.34 -5.68
N SER A 37 -5.54 0.53 -4.70
CA SER A 37 -6.46 0.71 -3.58
C SER A 37 -6.28 2.10 -2.97
N ASP A 38 -7.34 2.57 -2.34
CA ASP A 38 -7.35 3.76 -1.51
C ASP A 38 -8.19 3.55 -0.25
N THR A 39 -7.71 4.10 0.86
CA THR A 39 -8.37 4.04 2.16
C THR A 39 -8.28 5.40 2.83
N TRP A 40 -9.38 5.82 3.48
CA TRP A 40 -9.44 7.07 4.21
C TRP A 40 -9.26 6.85 5.71
N ASP A 41 -8.35 7.61 6.31
CA ASP A 41 -8.06 7.58 7.74
C ASP A 41 -8.14 8.98 8.36
N GLU A 42 -8.54 9.05 9.63
CA GLU A 42 -8.55 10.32 10.37
C GLU A 42 -7.11 10.77 10.67
N PHE A 43 -6.24 9.84 11.09
CA PHE A 43 -4.87 10.13 11.49
C PHE A 43 -3.84 9.49 10.55
N GLN A 44 -2.75 10.21 10.29
CA GLN A 44 -1.62 9.69 9.50
C GLN A 44 -1.05 8.39 10.08
N ALA A 45 -1.07 8.24 11.41
CA ALA A 45 -0.57 7.05 12.08
C ALA A 45 -1.39 5.80 11.72
N ASP A 46 -2.71 5.93 11.53
CA ASP A 46 -3.57 4.81 11.18
C ASP A 46 -3.29 4.34 9.75
N ALA A 47 -3.16 5.29 8.81
CA ALA A 47 -2.72 5.00 7.44
C ALA A 47 -1.36 4.28 7.42
N GLN A 48 -0.41 4.67 8.29
CA GLN A 48 0.87 3.99 8.41
C GLN A 48 0.76 2.57 9.01
N CYS A 49 -0.14 2.37 9.97
CA CYS A 49 -0.43 1.04 10.53
C CYS A 49 -0.98 0.11 9.45
N VAL A 50 -1.93 0.57 8.62
CA VAL A 50 -2.48 -0.22 7.52
C VAL A 50 -1.39 -0.69 6.56
N VAL A 51 -0.47 0.19 6.16
CA VAL A 51 0.66 -0.18 5.28
C VAL A 51 1.55 -1.23 5.93
N HIS A 52 1.79 -1.12 7.24
CA HIS A 52 2.58 -2.10 7.97
C HIS A 52 1.89 -3.46 8.08
N GLU A 53 0.57 -3.48 8.33
CA GLU A 53 -0.21 -4.71 8.45
C GLU A 53 -0.35 -5.44 7.11
N GLU A 54 -0.62 -4.70 6.04
CA GLU A 54 -0.83 -5.25 4.69
C GLU A 54 0.48 -5.72 4.03
N PHE A 55 1.53 -4.89 4.12
CA PHE A 55 2.75 -5.08 3.33
C PHE A 55 4.00 -5.33 4.17
N GLY A 56 3.91 -5.23 5.50
CA GLY A 56 5.06 -5.36 6.39
C GLY A 56 6.02 -4.16 6.37
N VAL A 57 5.68 -3.08 5.65
CA VAL A 57 6.55 -1.93 5.43
C VAL A 57 6.31 -0.87 6.50
N ARG A 58 7.38 -0.42 7.18
CA ARG A 58 7.31 0.66 8.19
C ARG A 58 7.36 2.02 7.52
N ALA A 59 6.75 3.03 8.14
CA ALA A 59 6.68 4.41 7.62
C ALA A 59 8.02 4.97 7.10
N HIS A 60 9.13 4.73 7.80
CA HIS A 60 10.44 5.25 7.41
C HIS A 60 11.08 4.54 6.20
N GLU A 61 10.57 3.38 5.79
CA GLU A 61 11.14 2.57 4.70
C GLU A 61 10.70 3.05 3.33
N TRP A 62 9.53 3.68 3.23
CA TRP A 62 8.97 4.21 1.98
C TRP A 62 8.90 5.74 1.93
N GLN A 63 9.23 6.43 3.03
CA GLN A 63 9.43 7.89 3.08
C GLN A 63 10.83 8.35 2.66
N ARG A 64 11.72 7.44 2.25
CA ARG A 64 13.04 7.82 1.70
C ARG A 64 12.88 8.28 0.25
N ALA A 65 12.65 9.58 0.09
CA ALA A 65 13.03 10.34 -1.11
C ALA A 65 14.52 10.71 -1.06
#